data_AF-A0ABD7UWP8-F1
#
_entry.id   AF-A0ABD7UWP8-F1
#
_cell.length_a   1.000
_cell.length_b   1.000
_cell.length_c   1.000
_cell.angle_alpha   90.00
_cell.angle_beta   90.00
_cell.angle_gamma   90.00
#
_symmetry.space_group_name_H-M   'P 1'
#
loop_
_entity.id
_entity.type
_entity.pdbx_description
1 polymer ?
#
loop_
_entity_poly.entity_id
_entity_poly.type
_entity_poly.pdbx_seq_one_letter_code
_entity_poly.pdbx_strand_id
1 'polypeptide(L)'
;MENKPSSTPISLIVDNVSMKPIDLSKMVSIRKRSKKVMKTNKKTLGKSIEERPEYINDRSEFGHWEIDLALGKKTKSEAVMLTLVERQTRYAL
;
A
#
# COMPACT_ATOMS: atom_id res chain seq x y z
N MET A 1 -49.46 -39.34 37.34
CA MET A 1 -49.16 -37.92 37.05
C MET A 1 -47.68 -37.74 37.32
N GLU A 2 -46.87 -37.80 36.28
CA GLU A 2 -45.41 -37.90 36.39
C GLU A 2 -44.80 -36.52 36.07
N ASN A 3 -44.11 -35.93 37.05
CA ASN A 3 -43.54 -34.59 36.94
C ASN A 3 -42.35 -34.62 35.96
N LYS A 4 -42.46 -33.87 34.85
CA LYS A 4 -41.40 -33.68 33.86
C LYS A 4 -40.30 -32.79 34.47
N PRO A 5 -39.00 -33.16 34.40
CA PRO A 5 -37.95 -32.32 34.94
C PRO A 5 -37.81 -31.03 34.12
N SER A 6 -37.79 -29.91 34.83
CA SER A 6 -37.55 -28.57 34.31
C SER A 6 -36.21 -28.51 33.57
N SER A 7 -36.26 -28.26 32.27
CA SER A 7 -35.07 -28.07 31.43
C SER A 7 -34.38 -26.78 31.86
N THR A 8 -33.27 -26.90 32.59
CA THR A 8 -32.42 -25.75 32.92
C THR A 8 -31.87 -25.16 31.61
N PRO A 9 -31.99 -23.85 31.37
CA PRO A 9 -31.49 -23.24 30.16
C PRO A 9 -29.95 -23.32 30.13
N ILE A 10 -29.39 -23.64 28.97
CA ILE A 10 -27.94 -23.79 28.74
C ILE A 10 -27.16 -22.55 29.23
N SER A 11 -27.77 -21.37 29.21
CA SER A 11 -27.18 -20.13 29.73
C SER A 11 -26.73 -20.23 31.19
N LEU A 12 -27.45 -20.98 32.04
CA LEU A 12 -27.12 -21.10 33.46
C LEU A 12 -25.90 -22.01 33.73
N ILE A 13 -25.56 -22.89 32.77
CA ILE A 13 -24.41 -23.79 32.88
C ILE A 13 -23.12 -23.05 32.46
N VAL A 14 -23.23 -22.06 31.56
CA VAL A 14 -22.08 -21.32 31.02
C VAL A 14 -21.54 -20.28 32.00
N ASP A 15 -22.36 -19.80 32.95
CA ASP A 15 -21.97 -18.78 33.93
C ASP A 15 -21.08 -19.30 35.08
N ASN A 16 -20.87 -20.63 35.17
CA ASN A 16 -20.13 -21.25 36.28
C ASN A 16 -18.71 -21.73 35.94
N VAL A 17 -18.20 -21.40 34.75
CA VAL A 17 -16.81 -21.72 34.38
C VAL A 17 -16.06 -20.44 34.07
N SER A 18 -15.19 -20.04 35.00
CA SER A 18 -14.21 -18.97 34.78
C SER A 18 -13.15 -19.42 33.77
N MET A 19 -13.48 -19.37 32.48
CA MET A 19 -12.52 -19.65 31.41
C MET A 19 -11.66 -18.42 31.15
N LYS A 20 -10.36 -18.55 31.37
CA LYS A 20 -9.37 -17.56 30.99
C LYS A 20 -9.03 -17.76 29.51
N PRO A 21 -8.61 -16.70 28.79
CA PRO A 21 -8.22 -16.83 27.38
C PRO A 21 -7.15 -17.88 27.10
N ILE A 22 -6.31 -18.21 28.10
CA ILE A 22 -5.27 -19.22 27.99
C ILE A 22 -5.81 -20.65 27.97
N ASP A 23 -7.02 -20.86 28.50
CA ASP A 23 -7.66 -22.17 28.58
C ASP A 23 -8.18 -22.62 27.21
N LEU A 24 -8.24 -21.72 26.23
CA LEU A 24 -8.62 -22.00 24.85
C LEU A 24 -7.44 -21.75 23.91
N SER A 25 -6.84 -22.83 23.39
CA SER A 25 -5.68 -22.79 22.48
C SER A 25 -5.91 -21.93 21.22
N LYS A 26 -7.15 -21.85 20.72
CA LYS A 26 -7.50 -20.98 19.59
C LYS A 26 -7.56 -19.50 19.97
N MET A 27 -7.89 -19.16 21.21
CA MET A 27 -8.05 -17.77 21.65
C MET A 27 -6.69 -17.08 21.79
N VAL A 28 -5.67 -17.81 22.24
CA VAL A 28 -4.27 -17.33 22.28
C VAL A 28 -3.63 -17.25 20.89
N SER A 29 -4.08 -18.05 19.92
CA SER A 29 -3.52 -18.05 18.56
C SER A 29 -4.14 -17.00 17.63
N ILE A 30 -5.27 -16.41 18.00
CA ILE A 30 -5.91 -15.33 17.21
C ILE A 30 -5.04 -14.08 17.34
N ARG A 31 -4.10 -13.92 16.41
CA ARG A 31 -3.41 -12.63 16.20
C ARG A 31 -4.48 -11.61 15.83
N LYS A 32 -4.67 -10.59 16.68
CA LYS A 32 -5.52 -9.44 16.35
C LYS A 32 -4.99 -8.85 15.04
N ARG A 33 -5.79 -8.83 13.98
CA ARG A 33 -5.43 -8.14 12.73
C ARG A 33 -5.18 -6.68 13.08
N SER A 34 -3.93 -6.23 12.96
CA SER A 34 -3.59 -4.82 13.15
C SER A 34 -4.39 -3.99 12.16
N LYS A 35 -5.06 -2.92 12.61
CA LYS A 35 -5.68 -1.95 11.71
C LYS A 35 -4.61 -1.46 10.73
N LYS A 36 -4.88 -1.56 9.43
CA LYS A 36 -4.01 -1.02 8.39
C LYS A 36 -3.95 0.50 8.58
N VAL A 37 -2.83 1.00 9.09
CA VAL A 37 -2.60 2.45 9.20
C VAL A 37 -2.42 2.98 7.78
N MET A 38 -3.31 3.88 7.36
CA MET A 38 -3.12 4.62 6.11
C MET A 38 -1.92 5.55 6.29
N LYS A 39 -0.80 5.25 5.64
CA LYS A 39 0.35 6.15 5.60
C LYS A 39 -0.01 7.30 4.68
N THR A 40 0.04 8.53 5.19
CA THR A 40 -0.01 9.72 4.35
C THR A 40 1.26 9.80 3.50
N ASN A 41 1.11 10.16 2.22
CA ASN A 41 2.26 10.39 1.36
C ASN A 41 3.03 11.60 1.88
N LYS A 42 4.26 11.39 2.37
CA LYS A 42 5.11 12.46 2.91
C LYS A 42 5.76 13.32 1.82
N LYS A 43 5.67 12.91 0.55
CA LYS A 43 6.34 13.56 -0.57
C LYS A 43 5.35 14.45 -1.31
N THR A 44 5.70 15.73 -1.43
CA THR A 44 5.08 16.63 -2.41
C THR A 44 5.62 16.27 -3.78
N LEU A 45 4.79 15.66 -4.62
CA LEU A 45 5.08 15.54 -6.05
C LEU A 45 5.04 16.97 -6.62
N GLY A 46 6.03 17.35 -7.44
CA GLY A 46 6.12 18.69 -8.01
C GLY A 46 4.93 19.04 -8.91
N LYS A 47 5.01 20.19 -9.57
CA LYS A 47 4.02 20.60 -10.58
C LYS A 47 4.00 19.62 -11.76
N SER A 48 2.84 19.49 -12.40
CA SER A 48 2.72 18.65 -13.59
C SER A 48 3.55 19.21 -14.74
N ILE A 49 4.04 18.35 -15.64
CA ILE A 49 4.81 18.82 -16.80
C ILE A 49 3.96 19.68 -17.74
N GLU A 50 2.65 19.42 -17.76
CA GLU A 50 1.64 20.19 -18.50
C GLU A 50 1.48 21.62 -17.98
N GLU A 51 1.87 21.90 -16.73
CA GLU A 51 1.77 23.23 -16.12
C GLU A 51 3.02 24.09 -16.37
N ARG A 52 4.00 23.59 -17.15
CA ARG A 52 5.22 24.32 -17.43
C ARG A 52 4.94 25.57 -18.27
N PRO A 53 5.66 26.69 -18.05
CA PRO A 53 5.55 27.86 -18.90
C PRO A 53 5.81 27.55 -20.38
N GLU A 54 5.04 28.18 -21.26
CA GLU A 54 5.07 27.90 -22.70
C GLU A 54 6.45 28.16 -23.34
N TYR A 55 7.16 29.19 -22.88
CA TYR A 55 8.50 29.56 -23.38
C TYR A 55 9.53 28.42 -23.25
N ILE A 56 9.32 27.44 -22.36
CA ILE A 56 10.22 26.27 -22.22
C ILE A 56 10.18 25.40 -23.50
N ASN A 57 9.10 25.46 -24.28
CA ASN A 57 8.98 24.74 -25.54
C ASN A 57 9.86 25.32 -26.66
N ASP A 58 10.35 26.55 -26.52
CA ASP A 58 11.22 27.19 -27.51
C ASP A 58 12.62 26.59 -27.52
N ARG A 59 13.02 25.94 -26.41
CA ARG A 59 14.30 25.22 -26.26
C ARG A 59 15.51 26.08 -26.65
N SER A 60 15.41 27.38 -26.36
CA SER A 60 16.36 28.42 -26.79
C SER A 60 17.62 28.49 -25.94
N GLU A 61 17.57 28.00 -24.70
CA GLU A 61 18.66 28.09 -23.72
C GLU A 61 19.38 26.76 -23.50
N PHE A 62 20.71 26.83 -23.37
CA PHE A 62 21.54 25.68 -22.99
C PHE A 62 21.37 25.33 -21.50
N GLY A 63 21.47 24.03 -21.19
CA GLY A 63 21.56 23.53 -19.81
C GLY A 63 20.25 22.99 -19.26
N HIS A 64 19.20 22.97 -20.07
CA HIS A 64 17.94 22.31 -19.73
C HIS A 64 17.99 20.85 -20.19
N TRP A 65 17.81 19.90 -19.28
CA TRP A 65 17.86 18.47 -19.56
C TRP A 65 16.48 17.82 -19.39
N GLU A 66 16.12 16.91 -20.30
CA GLU A 66 14.99 16.00 -20.20
C GLU A 66 15.50 14.60 -19.83
N ILE A 67 14.78 13.91 -18.94
CA ILE A 67 15.10 12.56 -18.51
C ILE A 67 13.88 11.69 -18.75
N ASP A 68 14.03 10.69 -19.62
CA ASP A 68 12.99 9.70 -19.90
C ASP A 68 13.43 8.32 -19.41
N LEU A 69 12.45 7.51 -19.02
CA LEU A 69 12.65 6.13 -18.58
C LEU A 69 11.70 5.22 -19.33
N ALA A 70 12.26 4.31 -20.14
CA ALA A 70 11.51 3.27 -20.84
C ALA A 70 11.72 1.92 -20.14
N LEU A 71 10.60 1.29 -19.78
CA LEU A 71 10.59 -0.07 -19.27
C LEU A 71 10.52 -1.05 -20.45
N GLY A 72 11.50 -1.96 -20.52
CA GLY A 72 11.49 -3.05 -21.48
C GLY A 72 10.39 -4.08 -21.19
N LYS A 73 10.26 -5.07 -22.07
CA LYS A 73 9.35 -6.21 -21.84
C LYS A 73 9.70 -6.88 -20.51
N LYS A 74 8.68 -7.27 -19.74
CA LYS A 74 8.82 -7.99 -18.48
C LYS A 74 9.44 -9.37 -18.73
N THR A 75 10.77 -9.43 -18.69
CA THR A 75 11.52 -10.68 -18.67
C THR A 75 12.02 -10.93 -17.24
N LYS A 76 12.71 -12.05 -17.00
CA LYS A 76 13.31 -12.35 -15.68
C LYS A 76 14.28 -11.24 -15.22
N SER A 77 14.84 -10.47 -16.15
CA SER A 77 15.48 -9.18 -15.88
C SER A 77 14.56 -8.04 -16.30
N GLU A 78 14.24 -7.15 -15.36
CA GLU A 78 13.57 -5.88 -15.67
C GLU A 78 14.57 -4.96 -16.35
N ALA A 79 14.69 -5.07 -17.68
CA ALA A 79 15.54 -4.18 -18.46
C ALA A 79 14.92 -2.77 -18.46
N VAL A 80 15.69 -1.78 -18.02
CA VAL A 80 15.30 -0.38 -17.99
C VAL A 80 16.27 0.41 -18.84
N MET A 81 15.74 1.26 -19.72
CA MET A 81 16.52 2.23 -20.47
C MET A 81 16.21 3.62 -19.93
N LEU A 82 17.25 4.35 -19.57
CA LEU A 82 17.16 5.72 -19.10
C LEU A 82 17.93 6.59 -20.09
N THR A 83 17.34 7.70 -20.52
CA THR A 83 17.94 8.61 -21.49
C THR A 83 17.96 10.01 -20.92
N LEU A 84 19.10 10.70 -21.06
CA LEU A 84 19.25 12.12 -20.72
C LEU A 84 19.47 12.90 -22.00
N VAL A 85 18.63 13.90 -22.26
CA VAL A 85 18.71 14.71 -23.48
C VAL A 85 18.80 16.19 -23.14
N GLU A 86 19.83 16.86 -23.60
CA GLU A 86 19.94 18.32 -23.49
C GLU A 86 19.01 18.98 -24.54
N ARG A 87 18.16 19.92 -24.11
CA ARG A 87 17.01 20.39 -24.91
C ARG A 87 17.39 21.29 -26.08
N GLN A 88 18.49 22.04 -26.00
CA GLN A 88 18.90 22.96 -27.06
C GLN A 88 19.69 22.22 -28.15
N THR A 89 20.76 21.54 -27.75
CA THR A 89 21.76 20.85 -28.57
C THR A 89 21.32 19.45 -29.02
N ARG A 90 20.31 18.85 -28.38
CA ARG A 90 19.89 17.45 -28.60
C ARG A 90 20.96 16.41 -28.30
N TYR A 91 21.99 16.78 -27.54
CA TYR A 91 22.98 15.83 -27.08
C TYR A 91 22.31 14.82 -26.13
N ALA A 92 22.54 13.52 -26.34
CA ALA A 92 21.89 12.44 -25.61
C ALA A 92 22.91 11.49 -24.98
N LEU A 93 22.59 11.01 -23.77
CA LEU A 93 23.33 10.00 -22.99
C LEU A 93 22.44 8.79 -22.70
#